data_AF-A0A166JVK5-F1
#
_entry.id   AF-A0A166JVK5-F1
#
_cell.length_a   1.000
_cell.length_b   1.000
_cell.length_c   1.000
_cell.angle_alpha   90.00
_cell.angle_beta   90.00
_cell.angle_gamma   90.00
#
_symmetry.space_group_name_H-M   'P 1'
#
loop_
_entity.id
_entity.type
_entity.pdbx_description
1 polymer ?
#
loop_
_entity_poly.entity_id
_entity_poly.type
_entity_poly.pdbx_seq_one_letter_code
_entity_poly.pdbx_strand_id
1 'polypeptide(L)'
;MSSPTSTAFDVAESVADSASPLASVTFSRHYALDVLTVFKVEDKLFRFDRTLLDQETDTIARGVGSKEDPIELGHRIKAADFEILLDFLKLGTRHDKEPLKVSDWTSIIAVCCILGMHRVQNLACETLSDQQKAQKALLDQQKTLLDQQKILLDQQQAPLSSAGAGFERDTHGMHFRIRAKGTSRVLNNLHTSRTEGAHVKLRDEKGDKDSLNSMVFFIASSGALHHSGSGLAVDVVDDVLVLRRHRPVSSQPNPWSHPLPEFSLVNSQIRVKFLSDPALPSCTDNLYPKGSWATKNFVLARNTEKDFHMHPISDFSPWIPPAVAGTFDYNTDAQHEKDIRVLVEESTGDVGDERTSWEIVPAPKPT
;
A
#
# COMPACT_ATOMS: atom_id res chain seq x y z
N MET A 1 -28.43 -69.89 33.50
CA MET A 1 -28.14 -71.33 33.51
C MET A 1 -29.35 -72.00 32.86
N SER A 2 -29.33 -72.63 31.69
CA SER A 2 -28.29 -73.04 30.76
C SER A 2 -28.97 -73.26 29.39
N SER A 3 -28.32 -72.93 28.28
CA SER A 3 -28.75 -73.28 26.90
C SER A 3 -28.64 -74.79 26.66
N PRO A 4 -29.33 -75.37 25.66
CA PRO A 4 -28.75 -75.54 24.29
C PRO A 4 -29.79 -75.51 23.13
N THR A 5 -29.51 -74.94 21.94
CA THR A 5 -28.86 -75.50 20.72
C THR A 5 -29.84 -76.04 19.65
N SER A 6 -29.91 -75.30 18.52
CA SER A 6 -29.79 -75.72 17.10
C SER A 6 -30.57 -76.92 16.52
N THR A 7 -31.26 -76.73 15.38
CA THR A 7 -30.79 -77.08 14.01
C THR A 7 -31.95 -77.10 12.99
N ALA A 8 -31.65 -76.64 11.78
CA ALA A 8 -32.48 -76.45 10.59
C ALA A 8 -32.81 -77.74 9.78
N PHE A 9 -33.76 -77.62 8.85
CA PHE A 9 -33.77 -77.99 7.40
C PHE A 9 -35.24 -78.21 6.96
N ASP A 10 -35.88 -77.36 6.15
CA ASP A 10 -35.78 -77.13 4.69
C ASP A 10 -36.44 -78.25 3.84
N VAL A 11 -37.57 -77.95 3.16
CA VAL A 11 -37.97 -78.48 1.84
C VAL A 11 -38.96 -77.50 1.17
N ALA A 12 -38.69 -77.22 -0.10
CA ALA A 12 -39.19 -76.18 -0.98
C ALA A 12 -40.45 -76.54 -1.81
N GLU A 13 -41.09 -75.52 -2.39
CA GLU A 13 -41.67 -75.51 -3.76
C GLU A 13 -42.09 -74.06 -4.12
N SER A 14 -41.27 -73.32 -4.86
CA SER A 14 -41.37 -73.03 -6.29
C SER A 14 -42.66 -72.35 -6.76
N VAL A 15 -42.61 -71.02 -6.97
CA VAL A 15 -43.33 -70.38 -8.06
C VAL A 15 -42.37 -69.37 -8.69
N ALA A 16 -42.08 -69.60 -9.97
CA ALA A 16 -41.30 -68.73 -10.83
C ALA A 16 -42.02 -67.39 -11.01
N ASP A 17 -41.29 -66.29 -10.89
CA ASP A 17 -41.74 -65.03 -11.46
C ASP A 17 -40.59 -64.28 -12.12
N SER A 18 -40.98 -63.59 -13.18
CA SER A 18 -40.20 -63.27 -14.35
C SER A 18 -39.07 -62.26 -14.08
N ALA A 19 -37.85 -62.61 -14.54
CA ALA A 19 -36.71 -61.70 -14.51
C ALA A 19 -36.92 -60.55 -15.51
N SER A 20 -37.13 -59.34 -14.98
CA SER A 20 -37.00 -58.09 -15.76
C SER A 20 -35.52 -57.72 -15.92
N PRO A 21 -35.04 -57.41 -17.14
CA PRO A 21 -33.64 -57.10 -17.38
C PRO A 21 -33.37 -55.61 -17.14
N LEU A 22 -33.38 -55.17 -15.88
CA LEU A 22 -33.02 -53.78 -15.50
C LEU A 22 -32.50 -53.75 -14.05
N ALA A 23 -31.64 -54.72 -13.70
CA ALA A 23 -31.14 -54.87 -12.33
C ALA A 23 -29.87 -54.06 -12.01
N SER A 24 -29.47 -53.11 -12.85
CA SER A 24 -28.29 -52.27 -12.58
C SER A 24 -28.50 -50.82 -13.01
N VAL A 25 -29.56 -50.18 -12.51
CA VAL A 25 -29.72 -48.72 -12.64
C VAL A 25 -29.44 -48.08 -11.29
N THR A 26 -28.41 -47.24 -11.24
CA THR A 26 -28.07 -46.48 -10.04
C THR A 26 -29.08 -45.35 -9.89
N PHE A 27 -30.01 -45.49 -8.95
CA PHE A 27 -30.99 -44.44 -8.64
C PHE A 27 -30.29 -43.22 -8.03
N SER A 28 -30.57 -42.02 -8.56
CA SER A 28 -30.13 -40.76 -7.95
C SER A 28 -30.86 -40.52 -6.62
N ARG A 29 -30.17 -39.85 -5.69
CA ARG A 29 -30.55 -39.77 -4.29
C ARG A 29 -31.51 -38.59 -4.05
N HIS A 30 -32.67 -38.92 -3.48
CA HIS A 30 -33.68 -38.03 -2.88
C HIS A 30 -34.56 -37.29 -3.91
N TYR A 31 -35.89 -37.44 -3.78
CA TYR A 31 -36.94 -36.43 -3.61
C TYR A 31 -38.24 -37.27 -3.51
N ALA A 32 -39.10 -36.99 -2.52
CA ALA A 32 -40.34 -37.75 -2.29
C ALA A 32 -41.44 -36.76 -1.93
N LEU A 33 -42.33 -36.47 -2.89
CA LEU A 33 -43.65 -35.84 -2.75
C LEU A 33 -44.43 -36.08 -4.06
N ASP A 34 -45.72 -36.36 -3.98
CA ASP A 34 -46.52 -37.26 -4.83
C ASP A 34 -46.73 -36.97 -6.35
N VAL A 35 -45.94 -36.11 -7.01
CA VAL A 35 -45.93 -35.99 -8.49
C VAL A 35 -44.52 -35.69 -9.01
N LEU A 36 -43.60 -36.65 -8.88
CA LEU A 36 -42.24 -36.51 -9.42
C LEU A 36 -42.19 -37.03 -10.85
N THR A 37 -41.62 -36.21 -11.74
CA THR A 37 -41.30 -36.63 -13.10
C THR A 37 -39.96 -37.37 -13.11
N VAL A 38 -39.87 -38.45 -13.88
CA VAL A 38 -38.62 -39.20 -14.03
C VAL A 38 -37.89 -38.72 -15.28
N PHE A 39 -36.65 -38.28 -15.09
CA PHE A 39 -35.72 -37.89 -16.15
C PHE A 39 -34.61 -38.94 -16.27
N LYS A 40 -34.26 -39.32 -17.48
CA LYS A 40 -33.11 -40.16 -17.78
C LYS A 40 -32.01 -39.31 -18.39
N VAL A 41 -30.85 -39.28 -17.75
CA VAL A 41 -29.65 -38.58 -18.21
C VAL A 41 -28.50 -39.57 -18.17
N GLU A 42 -27.92 -39.86 -19.34
CA GLU A 42 -27.01 -40.99 -19.51
C GLU A 42 -27.70 -42.29 -19.01
N ASP A 43 -27.03 -43.08 -18.18
CA ASP A 43 -27.56 -44.31 -17.59
C ASP A 43 -28.19 -44.10 -16.19
N LYS A 44 -28.46 -42.84 -15.81
CA LYS A 44 -29.01 -42.48 -14.49
C LYS A 44 -30.43 -41.94 -14.57
N LEU A 45 -31.24 -42.31 -13.58
CA LEU A 45 -32.60 -41.80 -13.41
C LEU A 45 -32.64 -40.77 -12.28
N PHE A 46 -33.24 -39.62 -12.57
CA PHE A 46 -33.49 -38.51 -11.67
C PHE A 46 -34.99 -38.37 -11.46
N ARG A 47 -35.43 -38.23 -10.21
CA ARG A 47 -36.83 -37.93 -9.88
C ARG A 47 -36.88 -36.51 -9.40
N PHE A 48 -37.58 -35.61 -10.07
CA PHE A 48 -37.57 -34.20 -9.70
C PHE A 48 -38.95 -33.56 -9.85
N ASP A 49 -39.21 -32.55 -9.02
CA ASP A 49 -40.40 -31.73 -9.13
C ASP A 49 -40.26 -30.82 -10.34
N ARG A 50 -40.95 -31.21 -11.42
CA ARG A 50 -40.82 -30.59 -12.72
C ARG A 50 -41.30 -29.14 -12.76
N THR A 51 -42.09 -28.69 -11.78
CA THR A 51 -42.60 -27.30 -11.76
C THR A 51 -41.49 -26.26 -11.83
N LEU A 52 -40.33 -26.52 -11.23
CA LEU A 52 -39.16 -25.63 -11.27
C LEU A 52 -38.46 -25.63 -12.63
N LEU A 53 -38.46 -26.76 -13.35
CA LEU A 53 -37.91 -26.84 -14.70
C LEU A 53 -38.84 -26.18 -15.72
N ASP A 54 -40.15 -26.44 -15.63
CA ASP A 54 -41.15 -25.88 -16.53
C ASP A 54 -41.28 -24.35 -16.41
N GLN A 55 -40.86 -23.77 -15.28
CA GLN A 55 -40.75 -22.31 -15.13
C GLN A 55 -39.59 -21.70 -15.93
N GLU A 56 -38.58 -22.50 -16.25
CA GLU A 56 -37.33 -22.03 -16.82
C GLU A 56 -37.12 -22.49 -18.26
N THR A 57 -37.83 -23.52 -18.72
CA THR A 57 -37.67 -24.06 -20.07
C THR A 57 -38.99 -24.57 -20.66
N ASP A 58 -39.18 -24.30 -21.97
CA ASP A 58 -40.22 -24.91 -22.80
C ASP A 58 -39.69 -26.04 -23.68
N THR A 59 -38.39 -26.36 -23.58
CA THR A 59 -37.72 -27.39 -24.39
C THR A 59 -38.17 -28.80 -24.03
N ILE A 60 -38.69 -28.99 -22.81
CA ILE A 60 -39.19 -30.27 -22.32
C ILE A 60 -40.69 -30.34 -22.54
N ALA A 61 -41.15 -31.27 -23.38
CA ALA A 61 -42.57 -31.44 -23.70
C ALA A 61 -43.43 -31.64 -22.43
N ARG A 62 -44.57 -30.95 -22.33
CA ARG A 62 -45.43 -30.99 -21.13
C ARG A 62 -46.33 -32.24 -21.13
N GLY A 63 -46.30 -33.04 -20.05
CA GLY A 63 -47.28 -34.11 -19.79
C GLY A 63 -46.79 -35.55 -19.98
N VAL A 64 -45.47 -35.79 -20.01
CA VAL A 64 -44.86 -37.12 -20.19
C VAL A 64 -43.77 -37.31 -19.14
N GLY A 65 -43.49 -38.54 -18.68
CA GLY A 65 -42.42 -38.83 -17.71
C GLY A 65 -42.87 -39.65 -16.50
N SER A 66 -43.14 -40.95 -16.68
CA SER A 66 -43.39 -41.90 -15.59
C SER A 66 -42.15 -42.78 -15.34
N LYS A 67 -42.23 -43.73 -14.39
CA LYS A 67 -41.16 -44.71 -14.18
C LYS A 67 -41.00 -45.65 -15.37
N GLU A 68 -42.09 -45.92 -16.08
CA GLU A 68 -42.19 -46.79 -17.24
C GLU A 68 -41.79 -46.08 -18.54
N ASP A 69 -41.93 -44.74 -18.59
CA ASP A 69 -41.58 -43.90 -19.74
C ASP A 69 -40.88 -42.61 -19.26
N PRO A 70 -39.57 -42.66 -18.93
CA PRO A 70 -38.83 -41.50 -18.44
C PRO A 70 -38.52 -40.51 -19.57
N ILE A 71 -38.47 -39.22 -19.23
CA ILE A 71 -38.03 -38.18 -20.18
C ILE A 71 -36.53 -38.33 -20.41
N GLU A 72 -36.12 -38.74 -21.60
CA GLU A 72 -34.71 -38.80 -21.98
C GLU A 72 -34.17 -37.41 -22.32
N LEU A 73 -33.20 -36.93 -21.55
CA LEU A 73 -32.46 -35.72 -21.87
C LEU A 73 -31.30 -36.05 -22.82
N GLY A 74 -31.03 -35.14 -23.75
CA GLY A 74 -30.03 -35.37 -24.79
C GLY A 74 -28.64 -35.70 -24.24
N HIS A 75 -27.90 -36.56 -24.97
CA HIS A 75 -26.55 -37.06 -24.65
C HIS A 75 -25.48 -35.98 -24.39
N ARG A 76 -25.80 -34.70 -24.55
CA ARG A 76 -24.91 -33.56 -24.30
C ARG A 76 -24.92 -33.11 -22.84
N ILE A 77 -25.89 -33.55 -22.05
CA ILE A 77 -25.99 -33.26 -20.62
C ILE A 77 -25.39 -34.43 -19.84
N LYS A 78 -24.35 -34.16 -19.05
CA LYS A 78 -23.78 -35.17 -18.14
C LYS A 78 -24.64 -35.29 -16.90
N ALA A 79 -24.75 -36.49 -16.34
CA ALA A 79 -25.58 -36.73 -15.17
C ALA A 79 -25.13 -35.89 -13.95
N ALA A 80 -23.82 -35.68 -13.78
CA ALA A 80 -23.28 -34.87 -12.69
C ALA A 80 -23.62 -33.37 -12.82
N ASP A 81 -23.60 -32.83 -14.04
CA ASP A 81 -23.94 -31.42 -14.29
C ASP A 81 -25.43 -31.17 -14.10
N PHE A 82 -26.26 -32.15 -14.50
CA PHE A 82 -27.69 -32.11 -14.26
C PHE A 82 -28.03 -32.17 -12.77
N GLU A 83 -27.34 -33.03 -12.00
CA GLU A 83 -27.50 -33.10 -10.54
C GLU A 83 -27.20 -31.75 -9.86
N ILE A 84 -26.12 -31.07 -10.27
CA ILE A 84 -25.76 -29.72 -9.78
C ILE A 84 -26.88 -28.70 -10.09
N LEU A 85 -27.46 -28.77 -11.29
CA LEU A 85 -28.57 -27.89 -11.67
C LEU A 85 -29.81 -28.14 -10.80
N LEU A 86 -30.16 -29.40 -10.55
CA LEU A 86 -31.33 -29.74 -9.72
C LEU A 86 -31.14 -29.28 -8.27
N ASP A 87 -29.94 -29.48 -7.71
CA ASP A 87 -29.56 -28.96 -6.40
C ASP A 87 -29.73 -27.44 -6.35
N PHE A 88 -29.20 -26.71 -7.33
CA PHE A 88 -29.33 -25.26 -7.41
C PHE A 88 -30.79 -24.80 -7.50
N LEU A 89 -31.60 -25.40 -8.37
CA LEU A 89 -33.00 -25.01 -8.53
C LEU A 89 -33.82 -25.24 -7.26
N LYS A 90 -33.52 -26.31 -6.50
CA LYS A 90 -34.28 -26.65 -5.30
C LYS A 90 -33.78 -25.93 -4.04
N LEU A 91 -32.47 -25.78 -3.90
CA LEU A 91 -31.81 -25.36 -2.66
C LEU A 91 -31.07 -24.02 -2.78
N GLY A 92 -30.76 -23.58 -4.01
CA GLY A 92 -29.86 -22.45 -4.27
C GLY A 92 -28.38 -22.75 -4.02
N THR A 93 -28.05 -23.96 -3.56
CA THR A 93 -26.70 -24.42 -3.19
C THR A 93 -26.54 -25.91 -3.54
N ARG A 94 -25.37 -26.49 -3.24
CA ARG A 94 -25.15 -27.95 -3.35
C ARG A 94 -25.97 -28.70 -2.30
N HIS A 95 -26.23 -30.00 -2.53
CA HIS A 95 -26.94 -30.86 -1.58
C HIS A 95 -26.36 -30.87 -0.16
N ASP A 96 -25.02 -30.80 -0.04
CA ASP A 96 -24.29 -30.74 1.24
C ASP A 96 -24.34 -29.35 1.91
N LYS A 97 -25.10 -28.42 1.32
CA LYS A 97 -25.22 -27.02 1.73
C LYS A 97 -23.94 -26.20 1.53
N GLU A 98 -22.94 -26.73 0.81
CA GLU A 98 -21.79 -25.92 0.41
C GLU A 98 -22.22 -24.87 -0.63
N PRO A 99 -21.64 -23.65 -0.57
CA PRO A 99 -21.78 -22.67 -1.64
C PRO A 99 -21.29 -23.22 -2.97
N LEU A 100 -21.98 -22.84 -4.06
CA LEU A 100 -21.59 -23.24 -5.41
C LEU A 100 -20.21 -22.67 -5.77
N LYS A 101 -19.33 -23.57 -6.24
CA LYS A 101 -17.98 -23.24 -6.71
C LYS A 101 -18.04 -22.77 -8.16
N VAL A 102 -16.93 -22.18 -8.64
CA VAL A 102 -16.79 -21.75 -10.05
C VAL A 102 -17.08 -22.89 -11.03
N SER A 103 -16.65 -24.11 -10.70
CA SER A 103 -16.96 -25.31 -11.49
C SER A 103 -18.46 -25.60 -11.56
N ASP A 104 -19.16 -25.43 -10.43
CA ASP A 104 -20.59 -25.74 -10.34
C ASP A 104 -21.41 -24.72 -11.14
N TRP A 105 -21.06 -23.44 -11.06
CA TRP A 105 -21.65 -22.40 -11.92
C TRP A 105 -21.40 -22.66 -13.40
N THR A 106 -20.22 -23.18 -13.76
CA THR A 106 -19.91 -23.55 -15.15
C THR A 106 -20.79 -24.71 -15.63
N SER A 107 -21.01 -25.73 -14.79
CA SER A 107 -21.92 -26.84 -15.07
C SER A 107 -23.36 -26.37 -15.22
N ILE A 108 -23.85 -25.49 -14.33
CA ILE A 108 -25.19 -24.90 -14.39
C ILE A 108 -25.37 -24.14 -15.72
N ILE A 109 -24.43 -23.25 -16.07
CA ILE A 109 -24.47 -22.48 -17.32
C ILE A 109 -24.54 -23.43 -18.53
N ALA A 110 -23.71 -24.47 -18.56
CA ALA A 110 -23.67 -25.42 -19.67
C ALA A 110 -25.01 -26.17 -19.86
N VAL A 111 -25.62 -26.64 -18.77
CA VAL A 111 -26.92 -27.33 -18.84
C VAL A 111 -28.04 -26.35 -19.20
N CYS A 112 -28.06 -25.16 -18.62
CA CYS A 112 -29.03 -24.11 -18.95
C CYS A 112 -28.95 -23.70 -20.42
N CYS A 113 -27.76 -23.62 -21.02
CA CYS A 113 -27.59 -23.39 -22.46
C CYS A 113 -28.28 -24.47 -23.30
N ILE A 114 -28.17 -25.74 -22.91
CA ILE A 114 -28.74 -26.88 -23.65
C ILE A 114 -30.26 -26.91 -23.49
N LEU A 115 -30.77 -26.62 -22.29
CA LEU A 115 -32.20 -26.63 -21.98
C LEU A 115 -32.91 -25.33 -22.35
N GLY A 116 -32.20 -24.26 -22.73
CA GLY A 116 -32.81 -22.96 -23.05
C GLY A 116 -33.26 -22.16 -21.82
N MET A 117 -32.64 -22.39 -20.66
CA MET A 117 -33.00 -21.74 -19.39
C MET A 117 -32.33 -20.37 -19.24
N HIS A 118 -32.76 -19.39 -20.03
CA HIS A 118 -32.09 -18.09 -20.14
C HIS A 118 -32.02 -17.30 -18.83
N ARG A 119 -33.07 -17.35 -17.99
CA ARG A 119 -33.09 -16.61 -16.72
C ARG A 119 -32.04 -17.15 -15.74
N VAL A 120 -32.00 -18.46 -15.56
CA VAL A 120 -31.00 -19.13 -14.70
C VAL A 120 -29.60 -18.94 -15.25
N GLN A 121 -29.43 -19.04 -16.57
CA GLN A 121 -28.15 -18.80 -17.23
C GLN A 121 -27.61 -17.39 -16.94
N ASN A 122 -28.44 -16.35 -17.11
CA ASN A 122 -28.04 -14.97 -16.85
C ASN A 122 -27.66 -14.77 -15.37
N LEU A 123 -28.46 -15.30 -14.45
CA LEU A 123 -28.17 -15.23 -13.02
C LEU A 123 -26.84 -15.90 -12.66
N ALA A 124 -26.56 -17.07 -13.24
CA ALA A 124 -25.30 -17.79 -13.02
C ALA A 124 -24.10 -17.01 -13.58
N CYS A 125 -24.23 -16.40 -14.76
CA CYS A 125 -23.19 -15.57 -15.38
C CYS A 125 -22.88 -14.30 -14.55
N GLU A 126 -23.91 -13.60 -14.06
CA GLU A 126 -23.75 -12.42 -13.21
C GLU A 126 -23.04 -12.76 -11.90
N THR A 127 -23.51 -13.82 -11.23
CA THR A 127 -22.94 -14.28 -9.96
C THR A 127 -21.47 -14.68 -10.11
N LEU A 128 -21.11 -15.35 -11.21
CA LEU A 128 -19.73 -15.75 -11.50
C LEU A 128 -18.82 -14.53 -11.74
N SER A 129 -19.31 -13.52 -12.46
CA SER A 129 -18.60 -12.26 -12.68
C SER A 129 -18.32 -11.53 -11.36
N ASP A 130 -19.31 -11.46 -10.47
CA ASP A 130 -19.17 -10.77 -9.19
C ASP A 130 -18.20 -11.51 -8.25
N GLN A 131 -18.22 -12.84 -8.26
CA GLN A 131 -17.25 -13.66 -7.52
C GLN A 131 -15.81 -13.43 -8.02
N GLN A 132 -15.60 -13.31 -9.33
CA GLN A 132 -14.29 -13.00 -9.91
C GLN A 132 -13.79 -11.59 -9.53
N LYS A 133 -14.66 -10.59 -9.54
CA LYS A 133 -14.32 -9.22 -9.11
C LYS A 133 -13.92 -9.17 -7.63
N ALA A 134 -14.68 -9.85 -6.77
CA ALA A 134 -14.37 -9.93 -5.34
C ALA A 134 -13.02 -10.61 -5.09
N GLN A 135 -12.73 -11.70 -5.81
CA GLN A 135 -11.46 -12.41 -5.68
C GLN A 135 -10.27 -11.55 -6.15
N LYS A 136 -10.43 -10.79 -7.24
CA LYS A 136 -9.42 -9.85 -7.71
C LYS A 136 -9.15 -8.74 -6.68
N ALA A 137 -10.20 -8.15 -6.12
CA ALA A 137 -10.07 -7.12 -5.09
C ALA A 137 -9.32 -7.63 -3.84
N LEU A 138 -9.58 -8.88 -3.43
CA LEU A 138 -8.86 -9.52 -2.33
C LEU A 138 -7.37 -9.72 -2.64
N LEU A 139 -7.04 -10.12 -3.88
CA LEU A 139 -5.65 -10.27 -4.32
C LEU A 139 -4.92 -8.93 -4.34
N ASP A 140 -5.57 -7.87 -4.83
CA ASP A 140 -5.01 -6.52 -4.84
C ASP A 140 -4.79 -5.98 -3.41
N GLN A 141 -5.70 -6.30 -2.49
CA GLN A 141 -5.54 -5.98 -1.07
C GLN A 141 -4.36 -6.74 -0.45
N GLN A 142 -4.21 -8.03 -0.76
CA GLN A 142 -3.10 -8.84 -0.27
C GLN A 142 -1.76 -8.32 -0.80
N LYS A 143 -1.70 -7.94 -2.08
CA LYS A 143 -0.51 -7.32 -2.68
C LYS A 143 -0.16 -6.01 -1.97
N THR A 144 -1.16 -5.17 -1.70
CA THR A 144 -0.97 -3.90 -0.97
C THR A 144 -0.41 -4.14 0.44
N LEU A 145 -0.88 -5.16 1.15
CA LEU A 145 -0.35 -5.52 2.47
C LEU A 145 1.10 -6.01 2.41
N LEU A 146 1.44 -6.79 1.38
CA LEU A 146 2.80 -7.28 1.14
C LEU A 146 3.77 -6.11 0.84
N ASP A 147 3.32 -5.15 0.02
CA ASP A 147 4.10 -3.95 -0.29
C ASP A 147 4.30 -3.08 0.96
N GLN A 148 3.29 -2.92 1.81
CA GLN A 148 3.42 -2.23 3.10
C GLN A 148 4.40 -2.94 4.04
N GLN A 149 4.33 -4.27 4.12
CA GLN A 149 5.23 -5.04 4.97
C GLN A 149 6.68 -4.94 4.50
N LYS A 150 6.91 -4.90 3.18
CA LYS A 150 8.22 -4.67 2.58
C LYS A 150 8.76 -3.28 2.94
N ILE A 151 7.94 -2.24 2.84
CA ILE A 151 8.32 -0.87 3.24
C ILE A 151 8.71 -0.81 4.72
N LEU A 152 7.96 -1.48 5.60
CA LEU A 152 8.28 -1.55 7.03
C LEU A 152 9.58 -2.31 7.31
N LEU A 153 9.85 -3.37 6.56
CA LEU A 153 11.08 -4.15 6.70
C LEU A 153 12.30 -3.36 6.23
N ASP A 154 12.18 -2.64 5.11
CA ASP A 154 13.21 -1.75 4.58
C ASP A 154 13.50 -0.59 5.56
N GLN A 155 12.49 -0.12 6.31
CA GLN A 155 12.66 0.87 7.38
C GLN A 155 13.33 0.31 8.64
N GLN A 156 13.04 -0.94 9.03
CA GLN A 156 13.69 -1.58 10.20
C GLN A 156 15.14 -2.00 9.93
N GLN A 157 15.53 -2.14 8.67
CA GLN A 157 16.91 -2.42 8.26
C GLN A 157 17.74 -1.15 7.99
N ALA A 158 17.17 0.05 8.15
CA ALA A 158 17.94 1.28 8.14
C ALA A 158 18.87 1.32 9.38
N PRO A 159 20.15 1.71 9.24
CA PRO A 159 21.10 1.69 10.35
C PRO A 159 20.67 2.61 11.51
N LEU A 160 21.13 2.26 12.72
CA LEU A 160 21.37 3.21 13.82
C LEU A 160 21.85 4.55 13.24
N SER A 161 21.08 5.62 13.46
CA SER A 161 21.26 7.00 12.95
C SER A 161 22.23 7.15 11.77
N SER A 162 21.69 7.42 10.57
CA SER A 162 22.49 7.79 9.39
C SER A 162 23.10 9.21 9.47
N ALA A 163 23.11 9.83 10.66
CA ALA A 163 23.67 11.15 10.91
C ALA A 163 25.11 11.25 10.38
N GLY A 164 25.35 12.21 9.48
CA GLY A 164 26.67 12.45 8.89
C GLY A 164 27.15 11.40 7.89
N ALA A 165 26.36 10.37 7.56
CA ALA A 165 26.71 9.43 6.49
C ALA A 165 26.90 10.18 5.16
N GLY A 166 27.92 9.83 4.39
CA GLY A 166 28.31 10.52 3.16
C GLY A 166 29.04 11.85 3.34
N PHE A 167 29.32 12.24 4.59
CA PHE A 167 30.18 13.38 4.95
C PHE A 167 31.45 12.90 5.66
N GLU A 168 31.98 11.73 5.27
CA GLU A 168 33.09 11.09 5.95
C GLU A 168 34.31 12.01 6.02
N ARG A 169 34.83 12.20 7.24
CA ARG A 169 35.99 13.07 7.51
C ARG A 169 37.23 12.66 6.71
N ASP A 170 37.41 11.36 6.51
CA ASP A 170 38.55 10.82 5.77
C ASP A 170 38.46 11.12 4.27
N THR A 171 37.25 11.27 3.73
CA THR A 171 36.99 11.54 2.31
C THR A 171 36.95 13.04 2.01
N HIS A 172 36.30 13.83 2.87
CA HIS A 172 35.97 15.23 2.61
C HIS A 172 36.67 16.24 3.53
N GLY A 173 37.39 15.75 4.54
CA GLY A 173 37.97 16.55 5.61
C GLY A 173 36.96 16.90 6.70
N MET A 174 37.45 17.56 7.76
CA MET A 174 36.60 18.06 8.85
C MET A 174 35.65 19.19 8.41
N HIS A 175 36.06 19.92 7.37
CA HIS A 175 35.35 21.07 6.83
C HIS A 175 35.23 20.89 5.31
N PHE A 176 34.05 21.17 4.79
CA PHE A 176 33.73 20.93 3.40
C PHE A 176 32.78 22.01 2.86
N ARG A 177 32.56 21.98 1.56
CA ARG A 177 31.60 22.81 0.85
C ARG A 177 30.59 21.90 0.18
N ILE A 178 29.34 22.35 0.15
CA ILE A 178 28.23 21.63 -0.49
C ILE A 178 28.00 22.29 -1.85
N ARG A 179 28.26 21.55 -2.93
CA ARG A 179 28.13 22.06 -4.31
C ARG A 179 26.95 21.39 -4.99
N ALA A 180 26.18 22.16 -5.75
CA ALA A 180 25.17 21.62 -6.64
C ALA A 180 25.87 20.86 -7.78
N LYS A 181 25.59 19.57 -7.90
CA LYS A 181 26.33 18.66 -8.75
C LYS A 181 26.29 19.11 -10.22
N GLY A 182 27.46 19.15 -10.87
CA GLY A 182 27.58 19.57 -12.26
C GLY A 182 27.58 21.10 -12.46
N THR A 183 27.62 21.89 -11.38
CA THR A 183 27.68 23.36 -11.45
C THR A 183 28.84 23.91 -10.61
N SER A 184 29.14 25.20 -10.77
CA SER A 184 30.06 25.94 -9.88
C SER A 184 29.36 26.59 -8.68
N ARG A 185 28.12 26.18 -8.39
CA ARG A 185 27.29 26.84 -7.38
C ARG A 185 27.30 26.06 -6.06
N VAL A 186 27.56 26.76 -4.98
CA VAL A 186 27.73 26.20 -3.63
C VAL A 186 26.74 26.80 -2.65
N LEU A 187 26.43 26.05 -1.59
CA LEU A 187 25.74 26.61 -0.43
C LEU A 187 26.61 27.67 0.21
N ASN A 188 25.99 28.78 0.59
CA ASN A 188 26.66 29.95 1.12
C ASN A 188 25.73 30.67 2.11
N ASN A 189 26.30 31.14 3.22
CA ASN A 189 25.68 32.13 4.09
C ASN A 189 26.38 33.48 3.90
N LEU A 190 25.69 34.35 3.15
CA LEU A 190 26.18 35.63 2.65
C LEU A 190 27.00 36.41 3.70
N HIS A 191 28.21 36.83 3.34
CA HIS A 191 29.13 37.62 4.17
C HIS A 191 29.46 37.02 5.55
N THR A 192 29.38 35.70 5.73
CA THR A 192 29.59 35.04 7.04
C THR A 192 28.72 35.64 8.15
N SER A 193 27.49 36.03 7.79
CA SER A 193 26.54 36.58 8.75
C SER A 193 26.48 35.71 10.01
N ARG A 194 26.75 36.32 11.16
CA ARG A 194 26.64 35.70 12.48
C ARG A 194 25.25 35.88 13.07
N THR A 195 24.32 36.30 12.22
CA THR A 195 22.95 36.64 12.58
C THR A 195 22.08 35.40 12.51
N GLU A 196 21.21 35.26 13.49
CA GLU A 196 20.23 34.18 13.50
C GLU A 196 19.10 34.47 12.50
N GLY A 197 18.54 33.42 11.90
CA GLY A 197 17.52 33.53 10.88
C GLY A 197 18.09 33.72 9.47
N ALA A 198 19.39 34.00 9.32
CA ALA A 198 19.99 34.21 8.01
C ALA A 198 19.88 32.95 7.14
N HIS A 199 19.43 33.09 5.89
CA HIS A 199 19.21 31.92 5.03
C HIS A 199 20.51 31.41 4.40
N VAL A 200 20.59 30.09 4.29
CA VAL A 200 21.60 29.43 3.46
C VAL A 200 21.09 29.36 2.01
N LYS A 201 21.88 29.88 1.08
CA LYS A 201 21.48 30.08 -0.32
C LYS A 201 22.50 29.46 -1.28
N LEU A 202 22.12 29.34 -2.55
CA LEU A 202 22.99 28.86 -3.62
C LEU A 202 23.68 30.03 -4.35
N ARG A 203 25.02 30.06 -4.37
CA ARG A 203 25.82 31.15 -4.98
C ARG A 203 26.97 30.61 -5.84
N ASP A 204 27.43 31.41 -6.80
CA ASP A 204 28.61 31.07 -7.61
C ASP A 204 29.91 31.16 -6.80
N GLU A 205 30.72 30.12 -6.87
CA GLU A 205 32.00 30.02 -6.16
C GLU A 205 33.01 31.11 -6.55
N LYS A 206 32.98 31.58 -7.82
CA LYS A 206 33.98 32.52 -8.36
C LYS A 206 33.69 34.00 -8.08
N GLY A 207 32.44 34.34 -7.73
CA GLY A 207 32.00 35.73 -7.58
C GLY A 207 32.30 36.34 -6.21
N ASP A 208 32.48 35.49 -5.19
CA ASP A 208 32.48 35.89 -3.78
C ASP A 208 33.87 35.67 -3.16
N LYS A 209 34.85 36.48 -3.62
CA LYS A 209 36.26 36.37 -3.20
C LYS A 209 36.50 36.75 -1.74
N ASP A 210 35.58 37.48 -1.12
CA ASP A 210 35.81 38.13 0.18
C ASP A 210 35.47 37.27 1.39
N SER A 211 34.94 36.05 1.21
CA SER A 211 34.82 35.13 2.33
C SER A 211 34.74 33.67 1.91
N LEU A 212 35.90 33.02 1.70
CA LEU A 212 35.97 31.56 1.57
C LEU A 212 35.25 30.85 2.74
N ASN A 213 35.22 31.49 3.92
CA ASN A 213 34.55 30.98 5.11
C ASN A 213 33.02 30.97 5.04
N SER A 214 32.41 31.77 4.14
CA SER A 214 30.94 31.83 3.95
C SER A 214 30.34 30.57 3.30
N MET A 215 31.18 29.73 2.71
CA MET A 215 30.79 28.54 1.96
C MET A 215 31.16 27.24 2.68
N VAL A 216 31.78 27.33 3.86
CA VAL A 216 32.37 26.19 4.56
C VAL A 216 31.43 25.71 5.65
N PHE A 217 31.19 24.40 5.67
CA PHE A 217 30.33 23.71 6.60
C PHE A 217 31.05 22.52 7.23
N PHE A 218 30.47 21.99 8.30
CA PHE A 218 30.88 20.73 8.92
C PHE A 218 29.68 20.02 9.55
N ILE A 219 29.79 18.70 9.76
CA ILE A 219 28.82 17.92 10.54
C ILE A 219 29.29 17.82 11.99
N ALA A 220 28.46 18.30 12.91
CA ALA A 220 28.68 18.12 14.34
C ALA A 220 28.47 16.67 14.77
N SER A 221 28.93 16.29 15.97
CA SER A 221 28.73 14.92 16.50
C SER A 221 27.26 14.55 16.69
N SER A 222 26.36 15.54 16.74
CA SER A 222 24.91 15.34 16.78
C SER A 222 24.29 15.02 15.40
N GLY A 223 25.06 15.07 14.32
CA GLY A 223 24.53 14.96 12.95
C GLY A 223 24.03 16.28 12.35
N ALA A 224 23.99 17.35 13.13
CA ALA A 224 23.59 18.67 12.64
C ALA A 224 24.65 19.25 11.70
N LEU A 225 24.19 19.93 10.64
CA LEU A 225 25.05 20.71 9.75
C LEU A 225 25.34 22.06 10.40
N HIS A 226 26.58 22.50 10.38
CA HIS A 226 27.01 23.79 10.92
C HIS A 226 27.74 24.60 9.86
N HIS A 227 27.51 25.90 9.87
CA HIS A 227 28.26 26.84 9.05
C HIS A 227 29.50 27.31 9.81
N SER A 228 30.68 27.07 9.23
CA SER A 228 31.98 27.28 9.89
C SER A 228 32.25 28.75 10.17
N GLY A 229 32.01 29.65 9.21
CA GLY A 229 32.33 31.07 9.37
C GLY A 229 31.48 31.80 10.42
N SER A 230 30.23 31.36 10.64
CA SER A 230 29.35 31.94 11.65
C SER A 230 29.40 31.20 12.99
N GLY A 231 29.78 29.92 12.98
CA GLY A 231 29.67 29.02 14.12
C GLY A 231 28.24 28.58 14.45
N LEU A 232 27.26 28.99 13.64
CA LEU A 232 25.85 28.65 13.84
C LEU A 232 25.49 27.32 13.18
N ALA A 233 24.50 26.63 13.75
CA ALA A 233 23.92 25.44 13.14
C ALA A 233 22.99 25.83 11.99
N VAL A 234 22.79 24.92 11.04
CA VAL A 234 21.76 24.99 10.01
C VAL A 234 20.54 24.27 10.54
N ASP A 235 19.42 24.98 10.54
CA ASP A 235 18.10 24.49 10.91
C ASP A 235 17.13 24.65 9.73
N VAL A 236 15.92 24.10 9.85
CA VAL A 236 14.87 24.21 8.83
C VAL A 236 13.63 24.82 9.44
N VAL A 237 13.16 25.92 8.86
CA VAL A 237 11.91 26.59 9.26
C VAL A 237 11.09 26.84 7.99
N ASP A 238 9.86 26.31 7.94
CA ASP A 238 8.98 26.35 6.75
C ASP A 238 9.73 25.93 5.47
N ASP A 239 10.42 24.79 5.55
CA ASP A 239 11.27 24.21 4.50
C ASP A 239 12.53 25.03 4.12
N VAL A 240 12.79 26.17 4.75
CA VAL A 240 13.94 27.03 4.45
C VAL A 240 15.13 26.68 5.36
N LEU A 241 16.32 26.56 4.77
CA LEU A 241 17.56 26.46 5.54
C LEU A 241 17.92 27.80 6.19
N VAL A 242 17.94 27.84 7.51
CA VAL A 242 18.27 29.04 8.29
C VAL A 242 19.40 28.79 9.28
N LEU A 243 20.18 29.82 9.57
CA LEU A 243 21.17 29.75 10.63
C LEU A 243 20.54 29.94 12.00
N ARG A 244 20.92 29.08 12.94
CA ARG A 244 20.39 29.06 14.29
C ARG A 244 21.46 28.84 15.35
N ARG A 245 21.29 29.50 16.50
CA ARG A 245 22.10 29.23 17.69
C ARG A 245 21.75 27.87 18.28
N HIS A 246 22.77 27.12 18.67
CA HIS A 246 22.55 25.90 19.44
C HIS A 246 21.94 26.24 20.80
N ARG A 247 20.76 25.71 21.08
CA ARG A 247 20.03 25.93 22.34
C ARG A 247 19.88 24.63 23.11
N PRO A 248 19.73 24.69 24.44
CA PRO A 248 19.18 23.57 25.18
C PRO A 248 17.85 23.15 24.57
N VAL A 249 17.66 21.85 24.37
CA VAL A 249 16.42 21.29 23.85
C VAL A 249 15.39 21.27 24.98
N SER A 250 14.23 21.89 24.74
CA SER A 250 13.09 21.84 25.65
C SER A 250 12.52 20.42 25.72
N SER A 251 12.05 20.00 26.90
CA SER A 251 11.34 18.73 27.07
C SER A 251 10.05 18.66 26.25
N GLN A 252 9.46 19.82 25.95
CA GLN A 252 8.40 20.01 24.97
C GLN A 252 8.95 20.84 23.81
N PRO A 253 9.32 20.20 22.68
CA PRO A 253 9.88 20.90 21.53
C PRO A 253 8.97 22.04 21.07
N ASN A 254 9.57 23.18 20.77
CA ASN A 254 8.87 24.36 20.30
C ASN A 254 9.71 25.09 19.23
N PRO A 255 9.12 26.07 18.51
CA PRO A 255 9.79 26.78 17.42
C PRO A 255 11.12 27.41 17.83
N TRP A 256 11.21 27.90 19.06
CA TRP A 256 12.43 28.54 19.58
C TRP A 256 13.48 27.53 20.05
N SER A 257 13.07 26.42 20.67
CA SER A 257 13.93 25.41 21.32
C SER A 257 13.44 24.00 20.97
N HIS A 258 14.16 23.37 20.05
CA HIS A 258 13.89 22.01 19.57
C HIS A 258 15.21 21.39 19.08
N PRO A 259 15.31 20.05 18.97
CA PRO A 259 16.50 19.41 18.45
C PRO A 259 16.73 19.74 16.98
N LEU A 260 17.98 20.01 16.61
CA LEU A 260 18.37 20.31 15.23
C LEU A 260 18.20 19.08 14.31
N PRO A 261 17.92 19.27 13.01
CA PRO A 261 17.84 18.17 12.07
C PRO A 261 19.19 17.49 11.82
N GLU A 262 19.14 16.20 11.54
CA GLU A 262 20.29 15.41 11.11
C GLU A 262 20.44 15.48 9.59
N PHE A 263 21.66 15.70 9.10
CA PHE A 263 21.97 15.72 7.67
C PHE A 263 22.79 14.49 7.27
N SER A 264 22.51 13.95 6.09
CA SER A 264 23.29 12.85 5.49
C SER A 264 23.31 12.99 3.97
N LEU A 265 24.33 12.45 3.32
CA LEU A 265 24.47 12.42 1.86
C LEU A 265 24.39 10.97 1.40
N VAL A 266 23.35 10.63 0.64
CA VAL A 266 23.15 9.28 0.10
C VAL A 266 22.83 9.40 -1.39
N ASN A 267 23.58 8.71 -2.24
CA ASN A 267 23.39 8.74 -3.69
C ASN A 267 23.38 10.15 -4.30
N SER A 268 24.31 11.02 -3.88
CA SER A 268 24.34 12.44 -4.25
C SER A 268 23.14 13.27 -3.77
N GLN A 269 22.28 12.76 -2.89
CA GLN A 269 21.18 13.53 -2.30
C GLN A 269 21.48 13.86 -0.85
N ILE A 270 21.33 15.13 -0.47
CA ILE A 270 21.37 15.54 0.93
C ILE A 270 20.00 15.25 1.53
N ARG A 271 19.94 14.26 2.41
CA ARG A 271 18.76 13.89 3.17
C ARG A 271 18.74 14.64 4.49
N VAL A 272 17.55 15.09 4.85
CA VAL A 272 17.27 15.80 6.10
C VAL A 272 16.36 14.93 6.93
N LYS A 273 16.75 14.64 8.16
CA LYS A 273 15.93 13.90 9.11
C LYS A 273 15.59 14.80 10.28
N PHE A 274 14.30 15.04 10.45
CA PHE A 274 13.80 15.81 11.57
C PHE A 274 13.75 14.98 12.84
N LEU A 275 14.12 15.61 13.96
CA LEU A 275 14.04 15.03 15.30
C LEU A 275 12.86 15.60 16.13
N SER A 276 12.20 16.62 15.58
CA SER A 276 10.97 17.24 16.07
C SER A 276 10.11 17.66 14.90
N ASP A 277 8.89 18.11 15.17
CA ASP A 277 7.97 18.55 14.12
C ASP A 277 8.55 19.72 13.30
N PRO A 278 8.83 19.53 11.99
CA PRO A 278 9.36 20.58 11.13
C PRO A 278 8.33 21.66 10.81
N ALA A 279 7.05 21.45 11.10
CA ALA A 279 6.02 22.45 10.93
C ALA A 279 6.05 23.54 12.02
N LEU A 280 7.04 23.55 12.93
CA LEU A 280 7.15 24.55 14.00
C LEU A 280 8.00 25.76 13.56
N PRO A 281 7.54 27.02 13.73
CA PRO A 281 6.21 27.45 14.19
C PRO A 281 5.19 27.27 13.06
N SER A 282 4.07 26.62 13.36
CA SER A 282 3.02 26.36 12.36
C SER A 282 2.27 27.66 12.08
N CYS A 283 2.88 28.59 11.34
CA CYS A 283 2.22 29.84 10.95
C CYS A 283 1.49 29.71 9.61
N THR A 284 1.66 28.61 8.88
CA THR A 284 1.00 28.35 7.60
C THR A 284 0.50 26.89 7.50
N ASP A 285 -0.74 26.77 7.01
CA ASP A 285 -1.52 25.58 6.66
C ASP A 285 -0.89 24.21 6.95
N ASN A 286 -1.37 23.50 7.99
CA ASN A 286 -1.35 22.03 8.15
C ASN A 286 -0.27 21.23 7.34
N LEU A 287 0.99 21.68 7.30
CA LEU A 287 1.99 21.20 6.33
C LEU A 287 2.17 19.68 6.44
N TYR A 288 2.15 19.21 7.68
CA TYR A 288 2.18 17.80 8.03
C TYR A 288 1.09 17.51 9.06
N PRO A 289 -0.01 16.81 8.70
CA PRO A 289 -1.00 16.37 9.68
C PRO A 289 -0.34 15.56 10.80
N LYS A 290 -0.59 15.93 12.07
CA LYS A 290 -0.14 15.31 13.34
C LYS A 290 0.86 14.14 13.19
N GLY A 291 2.15 14.45 13.12
CA GLY A 291 3.22 13.44 13.16
C GLY A 291 3.48 12.69 11.85
N SER A 292 2.75 12.97 10.77
CA SER A 292 2.97 12.35 9.46
C SER A 292 4.39 12.59 8.92
N TRP A 293 5.02 13.71 9.27
CA TRP A 293 6.40 14.03 8.93
C TRP A 293 7.40 12.95 9.36
N ALA A 294 7.15 12.24 10.48
CA ALA A 294 8.09 11.25 11.01
C ALA A 294 8.26 10.04 10.09
N THR A 295 7.30 9.81 9.19
CA THR A 295 7.33 8.71 8.20
C THR A 295 7.83 9.14 6.82
N LYS A 296 8.06 10.45 6.64
CA LYS A 296 8.45 11.05 5.36
C LYS A 296 9.96 11.12 5.23
N ASN A 297 10.43 11.11 3.99
CA ASN A 297 11.83 11.36 3.67
C ASN A 297 11.95 12.79 3.16
N PHE A 298 12.92 13.54 3.68
CA PHE A 298 13.15 14.91 3.23
C PHE A 298 14.51 15.03 2.55
N VAL A 299 14.57 15.82 1.50
CA VAL A 299 15.77 16.06 0.70
C VAL A 299 15.97 17.55 0.45
N LEU A 300 17.23 17.95 0.31
CA LEU A 300 17.56 19.31 -0.08
C LEU A 300 17.42 19.48 -1.59
N ALA A 301 16.63 20.46 -2.01
CA ALA A 301 16.33 20.74 -3.41
C ALA A 301 16.69 22.19 -3.79
N ARG A 302 17.22 22.36 -5.00
CA ARG A 302 17.47 23.67 -5.63
C ARG A 302 16.43 23.98 -6.71
N ASN A 303 16.36 25.26 -7.11
CA ASN A 303 15.51 25.74 -8.21
C ASN A 303 14.04 25.29 -8.06
N THR A 304 13.52 25.38 -6.83
CA THR A 304 12.14 25.01 -6.56
C THR A 304 11.17 26.10 -6.94
N GLU A 305 10.04 25.69 -7.51
CA GLU A 305 8.91 26.57 -7.82
C GLU A 305 8.06 26.87 -6.58
N LYS A 306 8.20 26.05 -5.52
CA LYS A 306 7.50 26.26 -4.25
C LYS A 306 7.96 27.57 -3.63
N ASP A 307 6.99 28.43 -3.27
CA ASP A 307 7.25 29.61 -2.47
C ASP A 307 7.33 29.29 -0.98
N PHE A 308 7.99 30.15 -0.22
CA PHE A 308 8.25 29.94 1.19
C PHE A 308 7.90 31.20 2.00
N HIS A 309 7.46 30.99 3.24
CA HIS A 309 7.27 32.08 4.17
C HIS A 309 8.54 32.26 5.00
N MET A 310 8.86 33.52 5.34
CA MET A 310 9.96 33.79 6.26
C MET A 310 9.44 34.37 7.55
N HIS A 311 9.79 33.67 8.62
CA HIS A 311 9.32 33.99 9.95
C HIS A 311 10.19 35.09 10.55
N PRO A 312 9.66 36.29 10.82
CA PRO A 312 10.36 37.26 11.65
C PRO A 312 10.53 36.72 13.08
N ILE A 313 11.47 37.31 13.85
CA ILE A 313 11.70 36.90 15.24
C ILE A 313 10.43 37.01 16.12
N SER A 314 9.49 37.90 15.76
CA SER A 314 8.21 38.05 16.43
C SER A 314 7.38 36.78 16.43
N ASP A 315 7.50 35.94 15.39
CA ASP A 315 6.78 34.68 15.30
C ASP A 315 7.24 33.69 16.37
N PHE A 316 8.49 33.81 16.82
CA PHE A 316 9.06 32.96 17.88
C PHE A 316 8.88 33.56 19.28
N SER A 317 8.48 34.84 19.38
CA SER A 317 8.48 35.60 20.64
C SER A 317 7.75 34.95 21.82
N PRO A 318 6.64 34.19 21.66
CA PRO A 318 6.00 33.52 22.80
C PRO A 318 6.88 32.48 23.50
N TRP A 319 7.90 31.97 22.81
CA TRP A 319 8.81 30.93 23.31
C TRP A 319 10.20 31.44 23.68
N ILE A 320 10.49 32.73 23.43
CA ILE A 320 11.78 33.34 23.78
C ILE A 320 11.74 33.70 25.27
N PRO A 321 12.63 33.14 26.11
CA PRO A 321 12.69 33.52 27.51
C PRO A 321 12.99 35.03 27.66
N PRO A 322 12.29 35.76 28.55
CA PRO A 322 12.51 37.19 28.74
C PRO A 322 13.96 37.56 29.03
N ALA A 323 14.71 36.69 29.71
CA ALA A 323 16.11 36.88 30.04
C ALA A 323 17.05 36.91 28.81
N VAL A 324 16.61 36.38 27.66
CA VAL A 324 17.41 36.37 26.42
C VAL A 324 16.75 37.17 25.30
N ALA A 325 15.56 37.72 25.50
CA ALA A 325 14.92 38.58 24.53
C ALA A 325 15.80 39.84 24.28
N GLY A 326 16.16 40.08 23.02
CA GLY A 326 17.01 41.22 22.62
C GLY A 326 18.51 41.05 22.87
N THR A 327 19.00 39.87 23.28
CA THR A 327 20.44 39.62 23.49
C THR A 327 21.17 39.07 22.26
N PHE A 328 20.45 38.90 21.15
CA PHE A 328 20.97 38.35 19.91
C PHE A 328 20.35 39.06 18.71
N ASP A 329 21.14 39.18 17.65
CA ASP A 329 20.66 39.69 16.37
C ASP A 329 19.89 38.60 15.62
N TYR A 330 18.74 38.99 15.09
CA TYR A 330 17.93 38.16 14.20
C TYR A 330 17.60 38.93 12.93
N ASN A 331 17.88 38.34 11.78
CA ASN A 331 17.60 38.88 10.48
C ASN A 331 17.50 37.72 9.49
N THR A 332 16.44 37.73 8.70
CA THR A 332 16.21 36.70 7.68
C THR A 332 17.07 36.91 6.43
N ASP A 333 17.49 38.16 6.16
CA ASP A 333 18.11 38.54 4.88
C ASP A 333 17.31 37.98 3.69
N ALA A 334 15.98 38.05 3.78
CA ALA A 334 15.06 37.37 2.88
C ALA A 334 15.30 37.78 1.41
N GLN A 335 15.59 36.79 0.58
CA GLN A 335 15.66 36.94 -0.86
C GLN A 335 14.84 35.82 -1.49
N HIS A 336 13.85 36.19 -2.29
CA HIS A 336 12.91 35.27 -2.93
C HIS A 336 13.32 34.91 -4.36
N GLU A 337 14.52 35.31 -4.81
CA GLU A 337 15.07 34.95 -6.11
C GLU A 337 15.13 33.42 -6.27
N LYS A 338 14.50 32.88 -7.31
CA LYS A 338 14.33 31.42 -7.51
C LYS A 338 15.65 30.70 -7.78
N ASP A 339 16.59 31.37 -8.43
CA ASP A 339 17.86 30.78 -8.84
C ASP A 339 18.81 30.57 -7.67
N ILE A 340 18.74 31.36 -6.60
CA ILE A 340 19.55 31.18 -5.39
C ILE A 340 18.85 30.35 -4.29
N ARG A 341 17.59 29.95 -4.54
CA ARG A 341 16.71 29.30 -3.57
C ARG A 341 17.08 27.83 -3.36
N VAL A 342 17.12 27.43 -2.09
CA VAL A 342 17.31 26.04 -1.67
C VAL A 342 16.31 25.74 -0.55
N LEU A 343 15.46 24.74 -0.75
CA LEU A 343 14.44 24.32 0.21
C LEU A 343 14.57 22.83 0.54
N VAL A 344 13.97 22.43 1.65
CA VAL A 344 13.80 21.04 2.05
C VAL A 344 12.44 20.56 1.53
N GLU A 345 12.42 19.46 0.78
CA GLU A 345 11.20 18.93 0.17
C GLU A 345 10.98 17.48 0.58
N GLU A 346 9.72 17.06 0.70
CA GLU A 346 9.36 15.66 0.82
C GLU A 346 9.73 14.91 -0.47
N SER A 347 10.48 13.81 -0.33
CA SER A 347 10.83 12.93 -1.43
C SER A 347 9.71 11.94 -1.70
N THR A 348 9.08 12.04 -2.88
CA THR A 348 7.93 11.20 -3.28
C THR A 348 8.31 10.02 -4.19
N GLY A 349 9.59 9.80 -4.52
CA GLY A 349 10.02 8.56 -5.18
C GLY A 349 11.06 8.67 -6.30
N ASP A 350 11.44 9.87 -6.75
CA ASP A 350 12.52 10.00 -7.75
C ASP A 350 13.87 10.32 -7.09
N VAL A 351 14.73 9.31 -7.05
CA VAL A 351 16.10 9.40 -6.55
C VAL A 351 17.01 9.79 -7.71
N GLY A 352 17.52 11.03 -7.74
CA GLY A 352 18.58 11.44 -8.66
C GLY A 352 18.25 12.54 -9.67
N ASP A 353 17.17 13.30 -9.50
CA ASP A 353 16.93 14.50 -10.31
C ASP A 353 18.06 15.54 -10.11
N GLU A 354 18.32 16.34 -11.14
CA GLU A 354 19.36 17.38 -11.15
C GLU A 354 19.16 18.41 -10.02
N ARG A 355 17.90 18.61 -9.60
CA ARG A 355 17.50 19.53 -8.53
C ARG A 355 17.88 19.06 -7.13
N THR A 356 18.02 17.75 -6.92
CA THR A 356 18.34 17.17 -5.59
C THR A 356 19.76 16.59 -5.55
N SER A 357 20.54 16.81 -6.61
CA SER A 357 21.89 16.28 -6.77
C SER A 357 22.95 17.25 -6.27
N TRP A 358 23.71 16.80 -5.28
CA TRP A 358 24.77 17.51 -4.57
C TRP A 358 26.06 16.71 -4.55
N GLU A 359 27.17 17.42 -4.38
CA GLU A 359 28.49 16.84 -4.17
C GLU A 359 29.24 17.59 -3.07
N ILE A 360 30.09 16.86 -2.34
CA ILE A 360 30.88 17.41 -1.25
C ILE A 360 32.28 17.69 -1.76
N VAL A 361 32.67 18.96 -1.67
CA VAL A 361 33.97 19.44 -2.11
C VAL A 361 34.80 19.77 -0.87
N PRO A 362 36.05 19.30 -0.77
CA PRO A 362 36.94 19.68 0.33
C PRO A 362 37.04 21.21 0.47
N ALA A 363 37.08 21.70 1.71
CA ALA A 363 37.35 23.10 1.96
C ALA A 363 38.79 23.45 1.54
N PRO A 364 39.04 24.67 1.01
CA PRO A 364 40.40 25.12 0.75
C PRO A 364 41.21 25.12 2.04
N LYS A 365 42.48 24.71 1.96
CA LYS A 365 43.39 24.75 3.13
C LYS A 365 43.57 26.20 3.56
N PRO A 366 43.52 26.52 4.87
CA PRO A 366 43.92 27.85 5.34
C PRO A 366 45.38 28.06 4.96
N THR A 367 45.65 29.13 4.21
CA THR A 367 47.00 29.59 3.84
C THR A 367 47.71 30.22 5.01
#